data_AF-A0A1F7SEQ1-F1
#
_entry.id   AF-A0A1F7SEQ1-F1
#
_cell.length_a   1.000
_cell.length_b   1.000
_cell.length_c   1.000
_cell.angle_alpha   90.00
_cell.angle_beta   90.00
_cell.angle_gamma   90.00
#
_symmetry.space_group_name_H-M   'P 1'
#
loop_
_entity.id
_entity.type
_entity.pdbx_description
1 polymer ?
#
loop_
_entity_poly.entity_id
_entity_poly.type
_entity_poly.pdbx_seq_one_letter_code
_entity_poly.pdbx_strand_id
1 'polypeptide(L)'
;MELIKRWLKEATGVETEVEHPTDGQFGDYATNVAMMLAKKTEKNPREVAGEIKEKLEKIIDESVVEKVEVAGAGFINFYLKKEYLVSMVEKINYEIEFKKELGKYGQGKTVVVDYSSPNIAKPFGIGHLRSTNIGQAIYNIYKILGWKCIGDNHLGDWGTQFGK
;
A
#
# COMPACT_ATOMS: atom_id res chain seq x y z
N MET A 1 8.59 -1.02 1.41
CA MET A 1 8.52 -1.55 0.03
C MET A 1 9.32 -0.72 -0.99
N GLU A 2 9.18 0.61 -1.06
CA GLU A 2 9.91 1.45 -2.05
C GLU A 2 11.45 1.32 -1.99
N LEU A 3 12.04 1.30 -0.78
CA LEU A 3 13.49 1.11 -0.62
C LEU A 3 13.97 -0.21 -1.24
N ILE A 4 13.25 -1.31 -0.98
CA ILE A 4 13.57 -2.63 -1.55
C ILE A 4 13.45 -2.62 -3.07
N LYS A 5 12.39 -2.00 -3.61
CA LYS A 5 12.23 -1.84 -5.07
C LYS A 5 13.39 -1.04 -5.68
N ARG A 6 13.86 0.02 -5.01
CA ARG A 6 15.01 0.81 -5.45
C ARG A 6 16.29 -0.02 -5.48
N TRP A 7 16.60 -0.76 -4.41
CA TRP A 7 17.77 -1.64 -4.38
C TRP A 7 17.71 -2.74 -5.43
N LEU A 8 16.53 -3.35 -5.64
CA LEU A 8 16.33 -4.34 -6.69
C LEU A 8 16.55 -3.75 -8.08
N LYS A 9 16.01 -2.56 -8.36
CA LYS A 9 16.23 -1.86 -9.62
C LYS A 9 17.71 -1.55 -9.85
N GLU A 10 18.43 -1.15 -8.82
CA GLU A 10 19.87 -0.87 -8.89
C GLU A 10 20.68 -2.16 -9.14
N ALA A 11 20.36 -3.25 -8.45
CA ALA A 11 21.06 -4.53 -8.60
C ALA A 11 20.78 -5.23 -9.95
N THR A 12 19.56 -5.07 -10.48
CA THR A 12 19.07 -5.84 -11.64
C THR A 12 18.90 -5.02 -12.91
N GLY A 13 18.81 -3.69 -12.81
CA GLY A 13 18.47 -2.80 -13.93
C GLY A 13 17.00 -2.83 -14.34
N VAL A 14 16.12 -3.57 -13.66
CA VAL A 14 14.69 -3.69 -14.01
C VAL A 14 13.77 -3.30 -12.86
N GLU A 15 12.65 -2.67 -13.21
CA GLU A 15 11.54 -2.47 -12.28
C GLU A 15 10.99 -3.83 -11.85
N THR A 16 10.80 -3.99 -10.54
CA THR A 16 10.56 -5.29 -9.93
C THR A 16 9.38 -5.22 -8.98
N GLU A 17 8.47 -6.19 -9.09
CA GLU A 17 7.41 -6.37 -8.11
C GLU A 17 7.96 -7.03 -6.83
N VAL A 18 7.47 -6.53 -5.71
CA VAL A 18 7.83 -6.99 -4.37
C VAL A 18 6.52 -7.19 -3.63
N GLU A 19 6.36 -8.34 -3.02
CA GLU A 19 5.14 -8.76 -2.33
C GLU A 19 5.42 -9.10 -0.87
N HIS A 20 4.36 -9.17 -0.06
CA HIS A 20 4.42 -9.71 1.29
C HIS A 20 4.13 -11.22 1.23
N PRO A 21 5.07 -12.07 1.68
CA PRO A 21 4.81 -13.50 1.80
C PRO A 21 3.65 -13.79 2.74
N THR A 22 2.83 -14.78 2.41
CA THR A 22 1.72 -15.22 3.26
C THR A 22 2.21 -15.88 4.55
N ASP A 23 3.38 -16.53 4.50
CA ASP A 23 4.02 -17.19 5.64
C ASP A 23 5.29 -16.41 6.02
N GLY A 24 5.33 -15.94 7.27
CA GLY A 24 6.43 -15.13 7.80
C GLY A 24 7.78 -15.84 7.83
N GLN A 25 7.82 -17.18 7.69
CA GLN A 25 9.09 -17.89 7.55
C GLN A 25 9.86 -17.49 6.27
N PHE A 26 9.16 -16.97 5.26
CA PHE A 26 9.72 -16.48 4.01
C PHE A 26 10.08 -14.98 4.04
N GLY A 27 10.11 -14.37 5.23
CA GLY A 27 10.50 -12.97 5.43
C GLY A 27 9.35 -11.99 5.30
N ASP A 28 9.67 -10.71 5.43
CA ASP A 28 8.71 -9.60 5.38
C ASP A 28 8.34 -9.22 3.95
N TYR A 29 9.28 -9.40 3.02
CA TYR A 29 9.10 -9.14 1.60
C TYR A 29 9.77 -10.20 0.75
N ALA A 30 9.19 -10.50 -0.40
CA ALA A 30 9.79 -11.40 -1.39
C ALA A 30 9.66 -10.86 -2.81
N THR A 31 10.52 -11.37 -3.69
CA THR A 31 10.42 -11.13 -5.14
C THR A 31 10.83 -12.36 -5.95
N ASN A 32 10.21 -12.53 -7.12
CA ASN A 32 10.51 -13.57 -8.10
C ASN A 32 11.42 -13.08 -9.25
N VAL A 33 12.04 -11.90 -9.13
CA VAL A 33 12.81 -11.26 -10.21
C VAL A 33 13.88 -12.14 -10.82
N ALA A 34 14.55 -12.98 -10.00
CA ALA A 34 15.59 -13.87 -10.49
C ALA A 34 15.05 -14.91 -11.47
N MET A 35 13.85 -15.45 -11.22
CA MET A 35 13.18 -16.36 -12.15
C MET A 35 12.79 -15.66 -13.47
N MET A 36 12.32 -14.40 -13.38
CA MET A 36 11.99 -13.62 -14.57
C MET A 36 13.22 -13.32 -15.44
N LEU A 37 14.35 -12.97 -14.80
CA LEU A 37 15.61 -12.68 -15.50
C LEU A 37 16.25 -13.96 -16.04
N ALA A 38 16.25 -15.04 -15.27
CA ALA A 38 16.78 -16.34 -15.69
C ALA A 38 16.08 -16.87 -16.95
N LYS A 39 14.76 -16.66 -17.08
CA LYS A 39 14.02 -17.01 -18.30
C LYS A 39 14.50 -16.22 -19.53
N LYS A 40 14.96 -14.98 -19.35
CA LYS A 40 15.48 -14.14 -20.45
C LYS A 40 16.95 -14.45 -20.79
N THR A 41 17.72 -14.88 -19.80
CA THR A 41 19.17 -15.14 -19.95
C THR A 41 19.50 -16.63 -20.11
N GLU A 42 18.51 -17.51 -20.13
CA GLU A 42 18.65 -18.97 -20.18
C GLU A 42 19.59 -19.54 -19.10
N LYS A 43 19.61 -18.87 -17.93
CA LYS A 43 20.43 -19.28 -16.77
C LYS A 43 19.58 -20.02 -15.75
N ASN A 44 20.24 -20.68 -14.79
CA ASN A 44 19.53 -21.24 -13.63
C ASN A 44 18.99 -20.10 -12.73
N PRO A 45 17.68 -20.07 -12.40
CA PRO A 45 17.10 -19.06 -11.53
C PRO A 45 17.77 -18.89 -10.17
N ARG A 46 18.29 -19.97 -9.59
CA ARG A 46 18.95 -19.94 -8.28
C ARG A 46 20.33 -19.32 -8.35
N GLU A 47 21.04 -19.52 -9.46
CA GLU A 47 22.32 -18.84 -9.74
C GLU A 47 22.10 -17.34 -9.93
N VAL A 48 21.10 -16.97 -10.74
CA VAL A 48 20.72 -15.56 -10.93
C VAL A 48 20.31 -14.91 -9.60
N ALA A 49 19.58 -15.62 -8.75
CA ALA A 49 19.22 -15.12 -7.43
C ALA A 49 20.45 -14.91 -6.53
N GLY A 50 21.45 -15.79 -6.61
CA GLY A 50 22.74 -15.63 -5.95
C GLY A 50 23.49 -14.38 -6.42
N GLU A 51 23.64 -14.20 -7.74
CA GLU A 51 24.28 -13.02 -8.33
C GLU A 51 23.59 -11.71 -7.88
N ILE A 52 22.24 -11.71 -7.82
CA ILE A 52 21.47 -10.56 -7.36
C ILE A 52 21.67 -10.33 -5.86
N LYS A 53 21.65 -11.39 -5.05
CA LYS A 53 21.91 -11.30 -3.61
C LYS A 53 23.26 -10.68 -3.31
N GLU A 54 24.33 -11.10 -4.00
CA GLU A 54 25.67 -10.54 -3.81
C GLU A 54 25.75 -9.04 -4.15
N LYS A 55 25.00 -8.59 -5.15
CA LYS A 55 24.88 -7.16 -5.47
C LYS A 55 24.09 -6.41 -4.40
N LEU A 56 22.98 -7.00 -3.96
CA LEU A 56 22.13 -6.44 -2.91
C LEU A 56 22.91 -6.25 -1.60
N GLU A 57 23.70 -7.24 -1.17
CA GLU A 57 24.53 -7.16 0.04
C GLU A 57 25.53 -5.99 0.02
N LYS A 58 25.86 -5.43 -1.15
CA LYS A 58 26.76 -4.27 -1.27
C LYS A 58 26.05 -2.92 -1.21
N ILE A 59 24.73 -2.87 -1.46
CA ILE A 59 23.97 -1.63 -1.62
C ILE A 59 22.83 -1.46 -0.60
N ILE A 60 22.42 -2.55 0.04
CA ILE A 60 21.38 -2.54 1.06
C ILE A 60 21.88 -1.81 2.30
N ASP A 61 20.98 -1.04 2.91
CA ASP A 61 21.21 -0.45 4.21
C ASP A 61 21.02 -1.52 5.31
N GLU A 62 22.13 -1.92 5.93
CA GLU A 62 22.15 -2.87 7.04
C GLU A 62 21.39 -2.39 8.28
N SER A 63 21.06 -1.10 8.39
CA SER A 63 20.18 -0.62 9.47
C SER A 63 18.71 -1.01 9.26
N VAL A 64 18.33 -1.35 8.02
CA VAL A 64 16.95 -1.65 7.62
C VAL A 64 16.72 -3.16 7.48
N VAL A 65 17.63 -3.86 6.82
CA VAL A 65 17.49 -5.29 6.49
C VAL A 65 18.42 -6.12 7.39
N GLU A 66 17.87 -7.14 8.02
CA GLU A 66 18.61 -8.10 8.83
C GLU A 66 19.34 -9.11 7.95
N LYS A 67 18.64 -9.69 6.96
CA LYS A 67 19.23 -10.62 6.00
C LYS A 67 18.44 -10.68 4.69
N VAL A 68 19.12 -11.15 3.65
CA VAL A 68 18.55 -11.54 2.37
C VAL A 68 18.81 -13.02 2.13
N GLU A 69 17.77 -13.77 1.77
CA GLU A 69 17.84 -15.22 1.60
C GLU A 69 17.32 -15.63 0.23
N VAL A 70 18.03 -16.55 -0.43
CA VAL A 70 17.56 -17.17 -1.68
C VAL A 70 16.84 -18.46 -1.32
N ALA A 71 15.55 -18.53 -1.63
CA ALA A 71 14.69 -19.66 -1.30
C ALA A 71 14.13 -20.37 -2.54
N GLY A 72 13.86 -21.67 -2.39
CA GLY A 72 13.19 -22.49 -3.40
C GLY A 72 13.81 -22.39 -4.80
N ALA A 73 12.98 -22.04 -5.78
CA ALA A 73 13.35 -21.92 -7.19
C ALA A 73 14.08 -20.60 -7.55
N GLY A 74 14.52 -19.80 -6.57
CA GLY A 74 15.15 -18.50 -6.82
C GLY A 74 14.30 -17.30 -6.38
N PHE A 75 13.44 -17.47 -5.38
CA PHE A 75 12.86 -16.33 -4.68
C PHE A 75 13.95 -15.63 -3.88
N ILE A 76 13.87 -14.30 -3.79
CA ILE A 76 14.73 -13.48 -2.94
C ILE A 76 13.85 -12.92 -1.82
N ASN A 77 14.13 -13.36 -0.61
CA ASN A 77 13.39 -13.02 0.60
C ASN A 77 14.17 -11.99 1.42
N PHE A 78 13.49 -10.97 1.93
CA PHE A 78 14.04 -9.91 2.76
C PHE A 78 13.45 -10.01 4.17
N TYR A 79 14.33 -9.99 5.16
CA TYR A 79 13.98 -9.97 6.57
C TYR A 79 14.39 -8.61 7.13
N LEU A 80 13.46 -7.83 7.65
CA LEU A 80 13.72 -6.51 8.19
C LEU A 80 14.22 -6.59 9.62
N LYS A 81 15.08 -5.65 10.02
CA LYS A 81 15.50 -5.53 11.41
C LYS A 81 14.32 -5.13 12.30
N LYS A 82 14.20 -5.78 13.45
CA LYS A 82 13.17 -5.45 14.45
C LYS A 82 13.31 -4.02 14.93
N GLU A 83 14.54 -3.55 15.13
CA GLU A 83 14.84 -2.18 15.57
C GLU A 83 14.35 -1.16 14.55
N TYR A 84 14.51 -1.45 13.25
CA TYR A 84 13.95 -0.63 12.19
C TYR A 84 12.43 -0.58 12.26
N LEU A 85 11.76 -1.73 12.41
CA LEU A 85 10.30 -1.78 12.54
C LEU A 85 9.80 -1.01 13.77
N VAL A 86 10.46 -1.15 14.93
CA VAL A 86 10.13 -0.41 16.15
C VAL A 86 10.28 1.09 15.93
N SER A 87 11.40 1.53 15.33
CA SER A 87 11.61 2.96 15.02
C SER A 87 10.53 3.52 14.10
N MET A 88 9.97 2.68 13.21
CA MET A 88 8.87 3.11 12.35
C MET A 88 7.55 3.26 13.10
N VAL A 89 7.27 2.38 14.07
CA VAL A 89 6.08 2.50 14.93
C VAL A 89 6.17 3.77 15.78
N GLU A 90 7.34 4.07 16.34
CA GLU A 90 7.56 5.30 17.12
C GLU A 90 7.29 6.55 16.28
N LYS A 91 7.77 6.60 15.03
CA LYS A 91 7.45 7.68 14.09
C LYS A 91 5.94 7.83 13.87
N ILE A 92 5.23 6.73 13.64
CA ILE A 92 3.78 6.76 13.41
C ILE A 92 3.03 7.28 14.64
N ASN A 93 3.44 6.86 15.84
CA ASN A 93 2.72 7.15 17.08
C ASN A 93 2.94 8.59 17.59
N TYR A 94 4.17 9.10 17.44
CA TYR A 94 4.57 10.36 18.08
C TYR A 94 4.76 11.54 17.12
N GLU A 95 4.90 11.32 15.81
CA GLU A 95 5.16 12.42 14.88
C GLU A 95 3.87 12.98 14.25
N ILE A 96 3.58 14.25 14.57
CA ILE A 96 2.67 15.11 13.78
C ILE A 96 3.09 15.11 12.30
N GLU A 97 4.39 14.91 12.03
CA GLU A 97 4.96 14.86 10.69
C GLU A 97 4.42 13.68 9.86
N PHE A 98 4.15 12.51 10.45
CA PHE A 98 3.56 11.39 9.71
C PHE A 98 2.17 11.75 9.13
N LYS A 99 1.35 12.48 9.90
CA LYS A 99 0.06 12.99 9.40
C LYS A 99 0.25 14.05 8.30
N LYS A 100 1.30 14.88 8.38
CA LYS A 100 1.62 15.84 7.30
C LYS A 100 2.10 15.14 6.03
N GLU A 101 2.92 14.10 6.16
CA GLU A 101 3.37 13.27 5.03
C GLU A 101 2.18 12.58 4.34
N LEU A 102 1.25 12.01 5.12
CA LEU A 102 -0.01 11.48 4.59
C LEU A 102 -0.83 12.56 3.87
N GLY A 103 -0.83 13.79 4.38
CA GLY A 103 -1.53 14.92 3.75
C GLY A 103 -1.02 15.30 2.35
N LYS A 104 0.15 14.81 1.91
CA LYS A 104 0.72 15.16 0.59
C LYS A 104 0.03 14.45 -0.57
N TYR A 105 -0.65 13.32 -0.33
CA TYR A 105 -1.30 12.55 -1.38
C TYR A 105 -2.45 13.29 -2.07
N GLY A 106 -3.11 14.22 -1.36
CA GLY A 106 -4.18 15.06 -1.90
C GLY A 106 -3.72 16.02 -2.98
N GLN A 107 -2.44 16.44 -2.97
CA GLN A 107 -1.86 17.33 -3.99
C GLN A 107 -2.72 18.56 -4.31
N GLY A 108 -3.44 19.11 -3.31
CA GLY A 108 -4.37 20.24 -3.48
C GLY A 108 -5.64 19.94 -4.27
N LYS A 109 -5.90 18.66 -4.64
CA LYS A 109 -7.08 18.24 -5.39
C LYS A 109 -8.32 18.19 -4.50
N THR A 110 -9.47 18.31 -5.14
CA THR A 110 -10.79 18.19 -4.50
C THR A 110 -11.40 16.84 -4.82
N VAL A 111 -12.02 16.22 -3.82
CA VAL A 111 -12.82 15.00 -3.98
C VAL A 111 -14.24 15.27 -3.49
N VAL A 112 -15.22 14.85 -4.28
CA VAL A 112 -16.63 14.85 -3.91
C VAL A 112 -17.02 13.40 -3.61
N VAL A 113 -17.61 13.16 -2.45
CA VAL A 113 -18.12 11.85 -2.05
C VAL A 113 -19.63 11.97 -1.92
N ASP A 114 -20.37 11.42 -2.87
CA ASP A 114 -21.83 11.25 -2.79
C ASP A 114 -22.14 9.96 -2.01
N TYR A 115 -22.88 10.10 -0.92
CA TYR A 115 -23.19 8.99 -0.03
C TYR A 115 -24.42 9.29 0.83
N SER A 116 -24.91 8.25 1.52
CA SER A 116 -26.14 8.27 2.32
C SER A 116 -27.40 8.37 1.44
N SER A 117 -27.65 9.55 0.88
CA SER A 117 -28.71 9.86 -0.10
C SER A 117 -30.08 9.23 0.22
N PRO A 118 -30.63 9.45 1.44
CA PRO A 118 -31.95 8.95 1.82
C PRO A 118 -33.08 9.71 1.12
N ASN A 119 -34.21 9.03 0.95
CA ASN A 119 -35.45 9.66 0.49
C ASN A 119 -36.17 10.31 1.67
N ILE A 120 -36.45 11.61 1.61
CA ILE A 120 -37.05 12.35 2.74
C ILE A 120 -38.44 11.82 3.10
N ALA A 121 -39.22 11.39 2.10
CA ALA A 121 -40.59 10.90 2.29
C ALA A 121 -40.67 9.44 2.78
N LYS A 122 -39.54 8.79 3.13
CA LYS A 122 -39.49 7.41 3.62
C LYS A 122 -38.55 7.28 4.82
N PRO A 123 -38.82 6.35 5.75
CA PRO A 123 -37.89 6.06 6.83
C PRO A 123 -36.51 5.66 6.30
N PHE A 124 -35.47 6.03 7.05
CA PHE A 124 -34.10 5.63 6.74
C PHE A 124 -33.95 4.10 6.84
N GLY A 125 -33.62 3.47 5.72
CA GLY A 125 -33.47 2.01 5.61
C GLY A 125 -32.02 1.54 5.63
N ILE A 126 -31.84 0.22 5.80
CA ILE A 126 -30.51 -0.42 5.87
C ILE A 126 -29.64 -0.20 4.61
N GLY A 127 -30.28 -0.01 3.44
CA GLY A 127 -29.58 0.34 2.21
C GLY A 127 -28.87 1.70 2.31
N HIS A 128 -29.53 2.69 2.90
CA HIS A 128 -28.94 4.01 3.15
C HIS A 128 -27.87 3.93 4.23
N LEU A 129 -28.06 3.14 5.30
CA LEU A 129 -27.05 2.93 6.35
C LEU A 129 -25.71 2.45 5.79
N ARG A 130 -25.75 1.48 4.85
CA ARG A 130 -24.54 0.99 4.19
C ARG A 130 -23.83 2.10 3.42
N SER A 131 -24.58 2.88 2.63
CA SER A 131 -24.03 4.02 1.89
C SER A 131 -23.41 5.05 2.83
N THR A 132 -24.11 5.42 3.90
CA THR A 132 -23.63 6.36 4.92
C THR A 132 -22.31 5.91 5.54
N ASN A 133 -22.22 4.66 5.99
CA ASN A 133 -21.02 4.16 6.67
C ASN A 133 -19.81 4.04 5.73
N ILE A 134 -20.01 3.46 4.54
CA ILE A 134 -18.92 3.30 3.56
C ILE A 134 -18.47 4.67 3.05
N GLY A 135 -19.40 5.55 2.68
CA GLY A 135 -19.08 6.89 2.21
C GLY A 135 -18.36 7.73 3.26
N GLN A 136 -18.78 7.64 4.53
CA GLN A 136 -18.10 8.35 5.62
C GLN A 136 -16.67 7.83 5.84
N ALA A 137 -16.45 6.51 5.74
CA ALA A 137 -15.12 5.93 5.83
C ALA A 137 -14.22 6.43 4.68
N ILE A 138 -14.72 6.42 3.45
CA ILE A 138 -14.01 6.93 2.27
C ILE A 138 -13.69 8.43 2.43
N TYR A 139 -14.65 9.24 2.85
CA TYR A 139 -14.46 10.66 3.13
C TYR A 139 -13.34 10.89 4.15
N ASN A 140 -13.34 10.13 5.25
CA ASN A 140 -12.33 10.25 6.30
C ASN A 140 -10.93 9.85 5.81
N ILE A 141 -10.83 8.81 4.98
CA ILE A 141 -9.57 8.39 4.35
C ILE A 141 -9.03 9.52 3.48
N TYR A 142 -9.82 10.05 2.56
CA TYR A 142 -9.39 11.16 1.69
C TYR A 142 -9.01 12.41 2.48
N LYS A 143 -9.72 12.71 3.58
CA LYS A 143 -9.41 13.83 4.46
C LYS A 143 -8.05 13.67 5.13
N ILE A 144 -7.72 12.47 5.63
CA ILE A 144 -6.40 12.17 6.21
C ILE A 144 -5.31 12.25 5.14
N LEU A 145 -5.62 11.83 3.90
CA LEU A 145 -4.72 11.94 2.76
C LEU A 145 -4.56 13.39 2.23
N GLY A 146 -5.18 14.38 2.87
CA GLY A 146 -5.01 15.81 2.58
C GLY A 146 -5.79 16.33 1.38
N TRP A 147 -6.84 15.63 0.95
CA TRP A 147 -7.73 16.12 -0.10
C TRP A 147 -8.69 17.18 0.45
N LYS A 148 -9.07 18.15 -0.40
CA LYS A 148 -10.24 19.00 -0.11
C LYS A 148 -11.48 18.15 -0.33
N CYS A 149 -12.08 17.67 0.76
CA CYS A 149 -13.23 16.76 0.70
C CYS A 149 -14.54 17.53 0.75
N ILE A 150 -15.47 17.19 -0.12
CA ILE A 150 -16.86 17.66 -0.13
C ILE A 150 -17.74 16.41 0.01
N GLY A 151 -18.52 16.34 1.09
CA GLY A 151 -19.54 15.32 1.26
C GLY A 151 -20.84 15.80 0.63
N ASP A 152 -21.37 15.06 -0.33
CA ASP A 152 -22.70 15.30 -0.88
C ASP A 152 -23.67 14.25 -0.33
N ASN A 153 -24.74 14.73 0.29
CA ASN A 153 -25.84 13.89 0.74
C ASN A 153 -26.99 14.17 -0.21
N HIS A 154 -27.01 13.48 -1.35
CA HIS A 154 -27.90 13.76 -2.45
C HIS A 154 -29.33 13.28 -2.13
N LEU A 155 -30.05 14.07 -1.35
CA LEU A 155 -31.35 13.69 -0.81
C LEU A 155 -32.38 13.41 -1.92
N GLY A 156 -33.19 12.38 -1.72
CA GLY A 156 -34.40 12.17 -2.52
C GLY A 156 -35.51 13.10 -2.05
N ASP A 157 -35.39 14.39 -2.36
CA ASP A 157 -36.24 15.48 -1.89
C ASP A 157 -37.20 16.03 -2.97
N TRP A 158 -37.18 15.45 -4.17
CA TRP A 158 -38.10 15.78 -5.25
C TRP A 158 -38.73 14.53 -5.89
N GLY A 159 -40.04 14.56 -6.13
CA GLY A 159 -40.77 13.50 -6.83
C GLY A 159 -42.28 13.43 -6.48
N THR A 160 -43.02 12.53 -7.13
CA THR A 160 -44.49 12.41 -7.00
C THR A 160 -44.96 12.03 -5.59
N GLN A 161 -44.05 11.53 -4.74
CA GLN A 161 -44.30 11.24 -3.32
C GLN A 161 -44.68 12.46 -2.48
N PHE A 162 -44.37 13.68 -2.93
CA PHE A 162 -44.72 14.92 -2.21
C PHE A 162 -46.10 15.49 -2.58
N GLY A 163 -46.69 15.04 -3.69
CA GLY A 163 -47.99 15.55 -4.17
C GLY A 163 -49.18 14.64 -3.83
N LYS A 164 -48.96 13.55 -3.09
CA LYS A 164 -49.99 12.60 -2.66
C LYS A 164 -50.40 12.83 -1.21
#